data_AF-A0A8J2J8Y6-F1
#
_entry.id   AF-A0A8J2J8Y6-F1
#
_cell.length_a   1.000
_cell.length_b   1.000
_cell.length_c   1.000
_cell.angle_alpha   90.00
_cell.angle_beta   90.00
_cell.angle_gamma   90.00
#
_symmetry.space_group_name_H-M   'P 1'
#
loop_
_entity.id
_entity.type
_entity.pdbx_description
1 polymer ?
#
loop_
_entity_poly.entity_id
_entity_poly.type
_entity_poly.pdbx_seq_one_letter_code
_entity_poly.pdbx_strand_id
1 'polypeptide(L)'
;MLEFFRVTVMLVCVTVAALISAAVSEDGAKYNDLDTWEAPSEIRDNFVYYLSGFDDDDRPIWIAETGKWDARRIFDEGGEKLEWLNKHIHQALYRFNKSLTIRMISLKTFDERFLSSPNDPVPDGVVLLDMEGYDATQLAHAKTIVWALNKAQDVAIVSKRMAKGFIVNVNFIAQRLLSFLSPILGSAGAKTQVYGTNKDVWIPKLLKELPKESLPPFYGGSQDFPGTIVWIRGSVSAILITTTVAEDNSENDFDTWEAPLEIRKNFVYYLSGFDDENRPIWIGEVGKWPVRDIFDAQDPEKEKALYKYIDQALYRYNQSLSLRSTPENPVNEGSVILDLDGFELRTLSHSKSIKFGLDKAHDVVIVANRMAYGFMINMNYFAYKLIDILKPILGPGLERTELFGTNNVTWIPSLLDKFPKKSLPKFYGGDEDFKPVVVYG
;
A
#
# COMPACT_ATOMS: atom_id res chain seq x y z
N MET A 1 21.13 -20.13 -3.43
CA MET A 1 20.83 -19.48 -4.74
C MET A 1 19.33 -19.42 -5.02
N LEU A 2 18.56 -20.52 -4.85
CA LEU A 2 17.09 -20.53 -4.91
C LEU A 2 16.40 -19.72 -3.78
N GLU A 3 17.09 -19.48 -2.66
CA GLU A 3 16.55 -18.80 -1.46
C GLU A 3 16.77 -17.29 -1.45
N PHE A 4 17.83 -16.78 -2.08
CA PHE A 4 17.95 -15.37 -2.45
C PHE A 4 16.81 -15.00 -3.45
N PHE A 5 16.47 -15.97 -4.31
CA PHE A 5 15.49 -15.87 -5.40
C PHE A 5 14.01 -15.76 -4.98
N ARG A 6 13.66 -16.00 -3.72
CA ARG A 6 12.25 -16.00 -3.26
C ARG A 6 11.89 -14.79 -2.41
N VAL A 7 12.88 -14.22 -1.71
CA VAL A 7 12.73 -12.94 -1.03
C VAL A 7 12.73 -11.81 -2.08
N THR A 8 13.54 -11.92 -3.15
CA THR A 8 13.60 -10.97 -4.29
C THR A 8 12.27 -10.77 -5.05
N VAL A 9 11.28 -11.65 -4.86
CA VAL A 9 10.02 -11.70 -5.64
C VAL A 9 8.95 -10.73 -5.14
N MET A 10 9.06 -10.23 -3.90
CA MET A 10 8.09 -9.29 -3.31
C MET A 10 8.43 -7.81 -3.56
N LEU A 11 9.61 -7.49 -4.11
CA LEU A 11 10.22 -6.16 -3.95
C LEU A 11 9.97 -5.15 -5.07
N VAL A 12 9.42 -5.53 -6.22
CA VAL A 12 9.45 -4.70 -7.44
C VAL A 12 8.09 -4.03 -7.74
N CYS A 13 7.17 -4.03 -6.77
CA CYS A 13 5.83 -3.39 -6.78
C CYS A 13 5.82 -1.89 -7.06
N VAL A 14 6.97 -1.30 -7.38
CA VAL A 14 7.32 -0.02 -6.82
C VAL A 14 7.27 1.13 -7.78
N THR A 15 7.83 0.96 -8.96
CA THR A 15 7.97 2.10 -9.85
C THR A 15 6.74 2.25 -10.73
N VAL A 16 6.10 1.16 -11.16
CA VAL A 16 4.83 1.20 -11.91
C VAL A 16 3.70 1.78 -11.07
N ALA A 17 3.75 1.55 -9.76
CA ALA A 17 2.65 1.78 -8.86
C ALA A 17 2.73 3.14 -8.14
N ALA A 18 3.94 3.59 -7.78
CA ALA A 18 4.21 4.95 -7.32
C ALA A 18 3.73 6.04 -8.29
N LEU A 19 3.95 5.78 -9.57
CA LEU A 19 3.83 6.75 -10.64
C LEU A 19 2.37 7.10 -10.94
N ILE A 20 1.45 6.15 -10.79
CA ILE A 20 0.10 6.22 -11.36
C ILE A 20 -0.96 6.68 -10.32
N SER A 21 -0.59 6.89 -9.06
CA SER A 21 -1.56 6.96 -7.94
C SER A 21 -1.99 8.37 -7.47
N ALA A 22 -1.12 9.35 -7.62
CA ALA A 22 -1.21 10.71 -7.09
C ALA A 22 -2.32 11.63 -7.67
N ALA A 23 -3.34 11.09 -8.34
CA ALA A 23 -4.43 11.86 -8.97
C ALA A 23 -5.77 11.81 -8.22
N VAL A 24 -5.93 10.93 -7.22
CA VAL A 24 -7.25 10.66 -6.59
C VAL A 24 -7.19 10.51 -5.07
N SER A 25 -6.03 10.69 -4.44
CA SER A 25 -5.94 10.75 -2.98
C SER A 25 -6.38 12.12 -2.46
N GLU A 26 -6.97 12.16 -1.25
CA GLU A 26 -7.33 13.38 -0.50
C GLU A 26 -6.16 14.40 -0.43
N ASP A 27 -4.92 13.93 -0.55
CA ASP A 27 -3.71 14.75 -0.67
C ASP A 27 -3.67 15.69 -1.90
N GLY A 28 -4.51 15.51 -2.92
CA GLY A 28 -4.59 16.45 -4.05
C GLY A 28 -4.96 17.87 -3.61
N ALA A 29 -5.79 18.00 -2.56
CA ALA A 29 -6.13 19.29 -1.94
C ALA A 29 -4.96 19.90 -1.14
N LYS A 30 -3.96 19.09 -0.76
CA LYS A 30 -2.75 19.55 -0.04
C LYS A 30 -1.86 20.43 -0.92
N TYR A 31 -1.94 20.30 -2.25
CA TYR A 31 -1.04 20.97 -3.19
C TYR A 31 -1.78 21.92 -4.14
N ASN A 32 -2.14 23.09 -3.65
CA ASN A 32 -2.79 24.14 -4.47
C ASN A 32 -1.88 24.75 -5.56
N ASP A 33 -0.58 24.42 -5.53
CA ASP A 33 0.46 25.03 -6.37
C ASP A 33 1.11 24.03 -7.36
N LEU A 34 0.52 22.85 -7.62
CA LEU A 34 1.11 21.84 -8.52
C LEU A 34 1.42 22.37 -9.92
N ASP A 35 0.70 23.38 -10.41
CA ASP A 35 0.96 24.00 -11.72
C ASP A 35 2.24 24.83 -11.75
N THR A 36 2.56 25.49 -10.63
CA THR A 36 3.65 26.47 -10.52
C THR A 36 4.85 25.96 -9.74
N TRP A 37 4.71 24.85 -9.01
CA TRP A 37 5.79 24.28 -8.23
C TRP A 37 6.89 23.75 -9.14
N GLU A 38 8.14 24.04 -8.82
CA GLU A 38 9.30 23.47 -9.51
C GLU A 38 9.96 22.46 -8.58
N ALA A 39 10.00 21.19 -9.02
CA ALA A 39 10.70 20.16 -8.29
C ALA A 39 12.19 20.52 -8.17
N PRO A 40 12.79 20.39 -6.97
CA PRO A 40 14.24 20.52 -6.81
C PRO A 40 14.97 19.61 -7.79
N SER A 41 16.14 20.04 -8.28
CA SER A 41 16.92 19.30 -9.28
C SER A 41 17.19 17.85 -8.87
N GLU A 42 17.44 17.59 -7.59
CA GLU A 42 17.63 16.23 -7.08
C GLU A 42 16.41 15.31 -7.22
N ILE A 43 15.18 15.84 -7.25
CA ILE A 43 13.97 15.08 -7.56
C ILE A 43 13.74 15.06 -9.07
N ARG A 44 13.75 16.24 -9.71
CA ARG A 44 13.47 16.38 -11.14
C ARG A 44 14.40 15.52 -12.01
N ASP A 45 15.68 15.50 -11.69
CA ASP A 45 16.71 14.88 -12.52
C ASP A 45 16.84 13.36 -12.22
N ASN A 46 16.35 12.89 -11.06
CA ASN A 46 16.38 11.46 -10.70
C ASN A 46 15.03 10.74 -10.92
N PHE A 47 13.93 11.48 -11.01
CA PHE A 47 12.57 10.93 -11.21
C PHE A 47 11.96 11.47 -12.50
N VAL A 48 12.65 11.19 -13.60
CA VAL A 48 12.32 11.70 -14.93
C VAL A 48 11.07 11.02 -15.48
N TYR A 49 10.16 11.84 -16.01
CA TYR A 49 8.99 11.41 -16.76
C TYR A 49 8.71 12.39 -17.91
N TYR A 50 7.93 11.94 -18.89
CA TYR A 50 7.57 12.68 -20.09
C TYR A 50 6.08 12.55 -20.38
N LEU A 51 5.49 13.61 -20.91
CA LEU A 51 4.21 13.57 -21.61
C LEU A 51 4.51 13.68 -23.10
N SER A 52 4.27 12.60 -23.83
CA SER A 52 4.80 12.34 -25.16
C SER A 52 3.68 12.24 -26.19
N GLY A 53 3.16 13.38 -26.64
CA GLY A 53 2.11 13.39 -27.68
C GLY A 53 0.86 12.60 -27.28
N PHE A 54 0.22 12.01 -28.30
CA PHE A 54 -1.04 11.27 -28.16
C PHE A 54 -1.00 9.99 -29.00
N ASP A 55 -1.77 8.99 -28.62
CA ASP A 55 -1.98 7.81 -29.45
C ASP A 55 -3.06 8.03 -30.54
N ASP A 56 -3.35 6.99 -31.32
CA ASP A 56 -4.33 7.05 -32.42
C ASP A 56 -5.77 7.39 -31.96
N ASP A 57 -6.08 7.19 -30.68
CA ASP A 57 -7.38 7.51 -30.08
C ASP A 57 -7.33 8.84 -29.30
N ASP A 58 -6.34 9.69 -29.59
CA ASP A 58 -6.12 10.99 -28.95
C ASP A 58 -5.88 10.92 -27.43
N ARG A 59 -5.38 9.79 -26.93
CA ARG A 59 -5.07 9.60 -25.51
C ARG A 59 -3.63 10.03 -25.23
N PRO A 60 -3.36 10.80 -24.17
CA PRO A 60 -2.01 11.24 -23.86
C PRO A 60 -1.13 10.03 -23.51
N ILE A 61 0.11 10.06 -24.00
CA ILE A 61 1.10 9.05 -23.66
C ILE A 61 1.99 9.61 -22.57
N TRP A 62 2.13 8.87 -21.49
CA TRP A 62 3.03 9.19 -20.41
C TRP A 62 4.13 8.15 -20.31
N ILE A 63 5.37 8.63 -20.29
CA ILE A 63 6.57 7.80 -20.28
C ILE A 63 7.33 8.06 -18.98
N ALA A 64 7.72 7.02 -18.26
CA ALA A 64 8.55 7.17 -17.06
C ALA A 64 9.77 6.24 -17.11
N GLU A 65 10.94 6.80 -16.83
CA GLU A 65 12.22 6.08 -16.86
C GLU A 65 12.52 5.40 -15.52
N THR A 66 11.59 4.53 -15.14
CA THR A 66 11.55 3.88 -13.83
C THR A 66 12.83 3.12 -13.45
N GLY A 67 13.58 2.62 -14.42
CA GLY A 67 14.86 1.98 -14.20
C GLY A 67 15.92 2.90 -13.61
N LYS A 68 15.83 4.20 -13.86
CA LYS A 68 16.81 5.21 -13.41
C LYS A 68 16.45 5.85 -12.07
N TRP A 69 15.27 5.55 -11.53
CA TRP A 69 14.76 6.17 -10.32
C TRP A 69 15.44 5.61 -9.08
N ASP A 70 16.17 6.44 -8.33
CA ASP A 70 16.74 6.04 -7.04
C ASP A 70 15.91 6.56 -5.86
N ALA A 71 14.74 5.95 -5.68
CA ALA A 71 13.87 6.21 -4.53
C ALA A 71 14.56 5.98 -3.18
N ARG A 72 15.51 5.05 -3.12
CA ARG A 72 16.14 4.63 -1.86
C ARG A 72 16.87 5.79 -1.21
N ARG A 73 17.67 6.51 -2.00
CA ARG A 73 18.39 7.70 -1.55
C ARG A 73 17.44 8.70 -0.88
N ILE A 74 16.28 8.93 -1.50
CA ILE A 74 15.26 9.85 -0.96
C ILE A 74 14.65 9.33 0.34
N PHE A 75 14.40 8.03 0.47
CA PHE A 75 13.86 7.44 1.70
C PHE A 75 14.87 7.32 2.83
N ASP A 76 16.15 7.14 2.51
CA ASP A 76 17.24 7.12 3.48
C ASP A 76 17.47 8.51 4.06
N GLU A 77 17.40 9.54 3.21
CA GLU A 77 17.49 10.94 3.62
C GLU A 77 16.23 11.40 4.36
N GLY A 78 15.05 10.91 3.98
CA GLY A 78 13.77 11.21 4.63
C GLY A 78 13.35 12.68 4.58
N GLY A 79 12.48 13.09 5.51
CA GLY A 79 12.07 14.48 5.70
C GLY A 79 11.42 15.12 4.46
N GLU A 80 11.78 16.38 4.19
CA GLU A 80 11.21 17.19 3.09
C GLU A 80 11.42 16.55 1.71
N LYS A 81 12.49 15.78 1.50
CA LYS A 81 12.77 15.15 0.20
C LYS A 81 11.71 14.12 -0.18
N LEU A 82 11.19 13.38 0.82
CA LEU A 82 10.09 12.45 0.61
C LEU A 82 8.80 13.20 0.24
N GLU A 83 8.54 14.35 0.87
CA GLU A 83 7.42 15.22 0.48
C GLU A 83 7.61 15.78 -0.94
N TRP A 84 8.82 16.19 -1.32
CA TRP A 84 9.12 16.65 -2.69
C TRP A 84 8.93 15.56 -3.72
N LEU A 85 9.38 14.32 -3.43
CA LEU A 85 9.14 13.18 -4.30
C LEU A 85 7.64 12.91 -4.47
N ASN A 86 6.88 12.90 -3.38
CA ASN A 86 5.44 12.74 -3.44
C ASN A 86 4.81 13.86 -4.28
N LYS A 87 5.13 15.12 -4.01
CA LYS A 87 4.59 16.28 -4.74
C LYS A 87 4.95 16.25 -6.23
N HIS A 88 6.16 15.80 -6.59
CA HIS A 88 6.59 15.63 -7.98
C HIS A 88 5.78 14.59 -8.74
N ILE A 89 5.45 13.47 -8.10
CA ILE A 89 4.56 12.47 -8.68
C ILE A 89 3.13 13.00 -8.81
N HIS A 90 2.62 13.71 -7.81
CA HIS A 90 1.31 14.40 -7.90
C HIS A 90 1.29 15.40 -9.05
N GLN A 91 2.35 16.18 -9.22
CA GLN A 91 2.51 17.10 -10.33
C GLN A 91 2.52 16.37 -11.69
N ALA A 92 3.20 15.22 -11.79
CA ALA A 92 3.23 14.43 -13.02
C ALA A 92 1.83 14.02 -13.46
N LEU A 93 1.04 13.49 -12.53
CA LEU A 93 -0.33 13.05 -12.82
C LEU A 93 -1.31 14.19 -13.02
N TYR A 94 -1.16 15.27 -12.26
CA TYR A 94 -1.91 16.48 -12.49
C TYR A 94 -1.70 16.98 -13.93
N ARG A 95 -0.45 17.05 -14.38
CA ARG A 95 -0.10 17.47 -15.76
C ARG A 95 -0.64 16.50 -16.81
N PHE A 96 -0.60 15.20 -16.53
CA PHE A 96 -1.20 14.17 -17.38
C PHE A 96 -2.71 14.40 -17.56
N ASN A 97 -3.46 14.53 -16.46
CA ASN A 97 -4.90 14.79 -16.50
C ASN A 97 -5.23 16.13 -17.17
N LYS A 98 -4.44 17.18 -16.90
CA LYS A 98 -4.59 18.48 -17.56
C LYS A 98 -4.38 18.38 -19.08
N SER A 99 -3.37 17.62 -19.52
CA SER A 99 -3.11 17.40 -20.95
C SER A 99 -4.29 16.71 -21.65
N LEU A 100 -4.91 15.73 -20.97
CA LEU A 100 -6.10 15.06 -21.43
C LEU A 100 -7.28 16.02 -21.57
N THR A 101 -7.59 16.78 -20.51
CA THR A 101 -8.67 17.77 -20.51
C THR A 101 -8.52 18.78 -21.65
N ILE A 102 -7.31 19.32 -21.84
CA ILE A 102 -7.02 20.26 -22.92
C ILE A 102 -7.25 19.60 -24.29
N ARG A 103 -6.81 18.34 -24.47
CA ARG A 103 -7.01 17.62 -25.74
C ARG A 103 -8.49 17.40 -26.03
N MET A 104 -9.27 16.94 -25.06
CA MET A 104 -10.72 16.75 -25.21
C MET A 104 -11.46 18.04 -25.57
N ILE A 105 -11.09 19.16 -24.92
CA ILE A 105 -11.64 20.48 -25.26
C ILE A 105 -11.28 20.83 -26.71
N SER A 106 -10.02 20.60 -27.12
CA SER A 106 -9.57 20.92 -28.49
C SER A 106 -10.29 20.10 -29.57
N LEU A 107 -10.66 18.86 -29.26
CA LEU A 107 -11.39 17.95 -30.16
C LEU A 107 -12.91 18.16 -30.12
N LYS A 108 -13.41 19.05 -29.25
CA LYS A 108 -14.84 19.24 -28.98
C LYS A 108 -15.56 17.96 -28.55
N THR A 109 -14.80 17.02 -27.96
CA THR A 109 -15.31 15.76 -27.39
C THR A 109 -15.49 15.87 -25.88
N PHE A 110 -15.25 17.05 -25.32
CA PHE A 110 -15.41 17.32 -23.89
C PHE A 110 -16.88 17.35 -23.48
N ASP A 111 -17.27 16.39 -22.64
CA ASP A 111 -18.54 16.38 -21.94
C ASP A 111 -18.36 17.04 -20.58
N GLU A 112 -19.14 18.08 -20.27
CA GLU A 112 -19.07 18.79 -18.98
C GLU A 112 -19.35 17.86 -17.78
N ARG A 113 -19.97 16.69 -18.00
CA ARG A 113 -20.15 15.65 -16.98
C ARG A 113 -18.82 15.12 -16.42
N PHE A 114 -17.73 15.19 -17.18
CA PHE A 114 -16.39 14.83 -16.69
C PHE A 114 -15.87 15.77 -15.58
N LEU A 115 -16.45 16.96 -15.41
CA LEU A 115 -16.10 17.89 -14.33
C LEU A 115 -16.99 17.73 -13.08
N SER A 116 -18.20 17.20 -13.23
CA SER A 116 -19.21 17.23 -12.17
C SER A 116 -19.29 15.95 -11.34
N SER A 117 -18.65 14.87 -11.76
CA SER A 117 -18.56 13.63 -10.99
C SER A 117 -17.11 13.13 -10.92
N PRO A 118 -16.44 13.18 -9.75
CA PRO A 118 -15.12 12.55 -9.58
C PRO A 118 -15.14 11.03 -9.84
N ASN A 119 -16.34 10.44 -9.94
CA ASN A 119 -16.58 9.03 -10.23
C ASN A 119 -16.91 8.73 -11.71
N ASP A 120 -17.17 9.73 -12.55
CA ASP A 120 -17.37 9.48 -13.98
C ASP A 120 -16.02 9.23 -14.67
N PRO A 121 -15.92 8.21 -15.54
CA PRO A 121 -14.65 7.80 -16.13
C PRO A 121 -14.18 8.87 -17.12
N VAL A 122 -13.31 9.76 -16.65
CA VAL A 122 -12.40 10.56 -17.49
C VAL A 122 -11.72 9.62 -18.50
N PRO A 123 -11.53 10.01 -19.77
CA PRO A 123 -10.99 9.11 -20.78
C PRO A 123 -9.63 8.53 -20.42
N ASP A 124 -9.43 7.32 -20.91
CA ASP A 124 -8.26 6.52 -20.62
C ASP A 124 -6.97 7.12 -21.22
N GLY A 125 -5.82 6.91 -20.59
CA GLY A 125 -4.50 7.32 -21.12
C GLY A 125 -3.53 6.15 -21.34
N VAL A 126 -2.41 6.39 -22.04
CA VAL A 126 -1.37 5.38 -22.29
C VAL A 126 -0.19 5.59 -21.35
N VAL A 127 0.27 4.51 -20.73
CA VAL A 127 1.45 4.51 -19.85
C VAL A 127 2.55 3.64 -20.43
N LEU A 128 3.77 4.18 -20.55
CA LEU A 128 4.98 3.48 -20.95
C LEU A 128 6.04 3.60 -19.85
N LEU A 129 6.47 2.46 -19.32
CA LEU A 129 7.44 2.39 -18.23
C LEU A 129 8.70 1.71 -18.73
N ASP A 130 9.80 2.43 -18.64
CA ASP A 130 11.11 1.93 -19.01
C ASP A 130 11.87 1.44 -17.79
N MET A 131 12.14 0.13 -17.76
CA MET A 131 12.88 -0.54 -16.70
C MET A 131 14.38 -0.65 -17.02
N GLU A 132 14.90 0.05 -18.03
CA GLU A 132 16.33 0.08 -18.34
C GLU A 132 17.12 0.68 -17.18
N GLY A 133 18.10 -0.06 -16.68
CA GLY A 133 18.87 0.29 -15.48
C GLY A 133 18.27 -0.21 -14.18
N TYR A 134 17.08 -0.81 -14.20
CA TYR A 134 16.44 -1.32 -13.00
C TYR A 134 17.21 -2.50 -12.40
N ASP A 135 17.55 -2.49 -11.11
CA ASP A 135 18.39 -3.51 -10.49
C ASP A 135 17.87 -4.09 -9.16
N ALA A 136 18.55 -5.12 -8.65
CA ALA A 136 18.21 -5.77 -7.38
C ALA A 136 18.38 -4.87 -6.15
N THR A 137 19.14 -3.79 -6.28
CA THR A 137 19.46 -2.91 -5.18
C THR A 137 18.35 -1.87 -4.96
N GLN A 138 17.70 -1.38 -6.03
CA GLN A 138 16.45 -0.61 -5.97
C GLN A 138 15.33 -1.39 -5.27
N LEU A 139 15.40 -2.72 -5.38
CA LEU A 139 14.47 -3.65 -4.78
C LEU A 139 14.71 -3.83 -3.31
N ALA A 140 15.94 -4.12 -2.90
CA ALA A 140 16.29 -4.50 -1.53
C ALA A 140 15.93 -3.46 -0.44
N HIS A 141 15.54 -2.24 -0.81
CA HIS A 141 15.26 -1.18 0.13
C HIS A 141 13.79 -1.14 0.56
N ALA A 142 13.53 -1.55 1.79
CA ALA A 142 12.16 -1.82 2.20
C ALA A 142 11.24 -0.60 2.31
N LYS A 143 11.71 0.56 2.79
CA LYS A 143 10.85 1.77 2.83
C LYS A 143 10.34 2.14 1.44
N THR A 144 11.18 1.96 0.42
CA THR A 144 10.81 2.14 -0.98
C THR A 144 9.68 1.19 -1.38
N ILE A 145 9.72 -0.08 -0.96
CA ILE A 145 8.66 -1.08 -1.20
C ILE A 145 7.34 -0.65 -0.57
N VAL A 146 7.35 -0.22 0.70
CA VAL A 146 6.14 0.16 1.44
C VAL A 146 5.44 1.32 0.76
N TRP A 147 6.20 2.38 0.51
CA TRP A 147 5.69 3.57 -0.14
C TRP A 147 5.05 3.22 -1.49
N ALA A 148 5.73 2.39 -2.24
CA ALA A 148 5.23 1.89 -3.50
C ALA A 148 3.97 1.05 -3.42
N LEU A 149 3.86 0.16 -2.43
CA LEU A 149 2.65 -0.63 -2.21
C LEU A 149 1.47 0.28 -1.84
N ASN A 150 1.72 1.30 -1.01
CA ASN A 150 0.72 2.30 -0.69
C ASN A 150 0.28 3.05 -1.94
N LYS A 151 1.22 3.44 -2.82
CA LYS A 151 0.88 4.06 -4.09
C LYS A 151 0.28 3.08 -5.11
N ALA A 152 0.59 1.79 -5.05
CA ALA A 152 -0.07 0.77 -5.87
C ALA A 152 -1.58 0.71 -5.65
N GLN A 153 -2.04 1.08 -4.45
CA GLN A 153 -3.46 1.14 -4.17
C GLN A 153 -4.16 2.24 -4.99
N ASP A 154 -3.57 3.42 -5.10
CA ASP A 154 -4.18 4.47 -5.93
C ASP A 154 -3.97 4.22 -7.45
N VAL A 155 -3.08 3.29 -7.83
CA VAL A 155 -3.05 2.72 -9.19
C VAL A 155 -4.27 1.88 -9.49
N ALA A 156 -4.91 1.23 -8.52
CA ALA A 156 -6.19 0.57 -8.80
C ALA A 156 -7.23 1.60 -9.29
N ILE A 157 -7.14 2.86 -8.86
CA ILE A 157 -8.01 3.94 -9.32
C ILE A 157 -7.65 4.37 -10.75
N VAL A 158 -6.37 4.56 -11.04
CA VAL A 158 -5.94 4.96 -12.40
C VAL A 158 -5.86 3.77 -13.38
N SER A 159 -5.87 2.53 -12.91
CA SER A 159 -6.03 1.32 -13.75
C SER A 159 -7.38 1.28 -14.45
N LYS A 160 -8.40 1.86 -13.79
CA LYS A 160 -9.71 2.10 -14.39
C LYS A 160 -9.66 3.18 -15.47
N ARG A 161 -8.61 4.02 -15.46
CA ARG A 161 -8.36 5.16 -16.36
C ARG A 161 -7.15 4.94 -17.30
N MET A 162 -6.61 3.73 -17.36
CA MET A 162 -5.50 3.39 -18.25
C MET A 162 -6.06 2.64 -19.44
N ALA A 163 -5.77 3.09 -20.66
CA ALA A 163 -6.21 2.41 -21.89
C ALA A 163 -5.26 1.25 -22.19
N LYS A 164 -3.97 1.55 -22.21
CA LYS A 164 -2.89 0.63 -22.53
C LYS A 164 -1.71 0.91 -21.61
N GLY A 165 -1.10 -0.15 -21.11
CA GLY A 165 0.17 -0.09 -20.40
C GLY A 165 1.25 -0.81 -21.19
N PHE A 166 2.45 -0.26 -21.20
CA PHE A 166 3.64 -0.88 -21.77
C PHE A 166 4.76 -0.84 -20.74
N ILE A 167 5.42 -1.97 -20.51
CA ILE A 167 6.63 -2.03 -19.69
C ILE A 167 7.73 -2.62 -20.55
N VAL A 168 8.78 -1.86 -20.80
CA VAL A 168 9.89 -2.21 -21.68
C VAL A 168 11.20 -2.33 -20.93
N ASN A 169 12.20 -2.92 -21.60
CA ASN A 169 13.52 -3.18 -21.03
C ASN A 169 13.49 -3.97 -19.72
N VAL A 170 12.51 -4.86 -19.58
CA VAL A 170 12.30 -5.66 -18.38
C VAL A 170 13.36 -6.75 -18.31
N ASN A 171 14.30 -6.62 -17.37
CA ASN A 171 15.25 -7.69 -17.10
C ASN A 171 14.59 -8.88 -16.38
N PHE A 172 15.33 -9.98 -16.21
CA PHE A 172 14.75 -11.21 -15.62
C PHE A 172 14.17 -10.98 -14.21
N ILE A 173 14.74 -10.07 -13.43
CA ILE A 173 14.30 -9.76 -12.06
C ILE A 173 12.96 -9.03 -12.11
N ALA A 174 12.87 -7.97 -12.92
CA ALA A 174 11.64 -7.22 -13.12
C ALA A 174 10.53 -8.09 -13.74
N GLN A 175 10.86 -9.00 -14.66
CA GLN A 175 9.87 -9.88 -15.29
C GLN A 175 9.25 -10.86 -14.29
N ARG A 176 10.09 -11.45 -13.42
CA ARG A 176 9.63 -12.35 -12.36
C ARG A 176 8.68 -11.66 -11.42
N LEU A 177 8.97 -10.43 -11.07
CA LEU A 177 8.00 -9.67 -10.33
C LEU A 177 6.72 -9.40 -11.10
N LEU A 178 6.77 -8.88 -12.33
CA LEU A 178 5.54 -8.44 -12.98
C LEU A 178 4.52 -9.60 -13.06
N SER A 179 5.01 -10.84 -13.14
CA SER A 179 4.19 -12.04 -12.99
C SER A 179 3.53 -12.22 -11.60
N PHE A 180 4.22 -11.88 -10.51
CA PHE A 180 3.69 -11.86 -9.15
C PHE A 180 2.72 -10.69 -8.91
N LEU A 181 2.92 -9.55 -9.58
CA LEU A 181 2.08 -8.36 -9.42
C LEU A 181 0.82 -8.36 -10.27
N SER A 182 0.80 -9.12 -11.36
CA SER A 182 -0.34 -9.18 -12.25
C SER A 182 -1.69 -9.36 -11.54
N PRO A 183 -1.82 -10.17 -10.46
CA PRO A 183 -3.06 -10.29 -9.68
C PRO A 183 -3.43 -9.03 -8.89
N ILE A 184 -2.44 -8.25 -8.41
CA ILE A 184 -2.65 -7.03 -7.63
C ILE A 184 -3.05 -5.86 -8.55
N LEU A 185 -2.47 -5.81 -9.74
CA LEU A 185 -2.74 -4.76 -10.73
C LEU A 185 -4.16 -4.84 -11.33
N GLY A 186 -4.91 -5.92 -11.09
CA GLY A 186 -6.30 -6.05 -11.53
C GLY A 186 -6.47 -5.80 -13.03
N SER A 187 -7.39 -4.88 -13.37
CA SER A 187 -7.64 -4.49 -14.77
C SER A 187 -6.45 -3.79 -15.43
N ALA A 188 -5.57 -3.10 -14.69
CA ALA A 188 -4.34 -2.55 -15.27
C ALA A 188 -3.45 -3.67 -15.76
N GLY A 189 -3.23 -4.70 -14.96
CA GLY A 189 -2.42 -5.85 -15.34
C GLY A 189 -2.89 -6.49 -16.64
N ALA A 190 -4.20 -6.61 -16.85
CA ALA A 190 -4.79 -7.13 -18.09
C ALA A 190 -4.57 -6.22 -19.31
N LYS A 191 -4.43 -4.90 -19.10
CA LYS A 191 -4.18 -3.90 -20.15
C LYS A 191 -2.68 -3.64 -20.39
N THR A 192 -1.79 -4.26 -19.59
CA THR A 192 -0.35 -4.03 -19.64
C THR A 192 0.37 -5.11 -20.45
N GLN A 193 1.18 -4.67 -21.41
CA GLN A 193 2.08 -5.51 -22.19
C GLN A 193 3.50 -5.40 -21.64
N VAL A 194 4.11 -6.54 -21.32
CA VAL A 194 5.44 -6.61 -20.70
C VAL A 194 6.46 -7.15 -21.70
N TYR A 195 7.53 -6.40 -21.90
CA TYR A 195 8.58 -6.69 -22.86
C TYR A 195 9.96 -6.77 -22.21
N GLY A 196 10.73 -7.78 -22.60
CA GLY A 196 12.10 -7.96 -22.14
C GLY A 196 13.08 -6.89 -22.65
N THR A 197 14.38 -7.16 -22.55
CA THR A 197 15.45 -6.24 -22.94
C THR A 197 15.72 -6.15 -24.44
N ASN A 198 15.11 -7.00 -25.27
CA ASN A 198 15.36 -7.02 -26.71
C ASN A 198 14.58 -5.92 -27.46
N LYS A 199 15.26 -4.83 -27.82
CA LYS A 199 14.69 -3.66 -28.52
C LYS A 199 14.11 -4.01 -29.90
N ASP A 200 14.71 -4.96 -30.61
CA ASP A 200 14.21 -5.42 -31.92
C ASP A 200 12.83 -6.12 -31.81
N VAL A 201 12.46 -6.57 -30.61
CA VAL A 201 11.16 -7.21 -30.36
C VAL A 201 10.13 -6.19 -29.91
N TRP A 202 10.48 -5.29 -28.99
CA TRP A 202 9.49 -4.41 -28.36
C TRP A 202 9.26 -3.10 -29.10
N ILE A 203 10.26 -2.53 -29.77
CA ILE A 203 10.08 -1.30 -30.56
C ILE A 203 9.01 -1.49 -31.65
N PRO A 204 9.07 -2.54 -32.51
CA PRO A 204 8.04 -2.71 -33.54
C PRO A 204 6.64 -2.92 -32.97
N LYS A 205 6.53 -3.48 -31.76
CA LYS A 205 5.24 -3.68 -31.09
C LYS A 205 4.69 -2.38 -30.50
N LEU A 206 5.56 -1.53 -29.94
CA LEU A 206 5.15 -0.18 -29.53
C LEU A 206 4.66 0.64 -30.73
N LEU A 207 5.43 0.67 -31.83
CA LEU A 207 5.09 1.43 -33.03
C LEU A 207 3.87 0.91 -33.79
N LYS A 208 3.40 -0.30 -33.47
CA LYS A 208 2.12 -0.82 -33.97
C LYS A 208 0.93 -0.19 -33.23
N GLU A 209 1.12 0.19 -31.98
CA GLU A 209 0.05 0.66 -31.08
C GLU A 209 0.11 2.16 -30.81
N LEU A 210 1.25 2.80 -31.07
CA LEU A 210 1.53 4.21 -30.79
C LEU A 210 2.16 4.90 -32.01
N PRO A 211 1.74 6.13 -32.37
CA PRO A 211 2.30 6.88 -33.48
C PRO A 211 3.78 7.15 -33.30
N LYS A 212 4.54 7.06 -34.40
CA LYS A 212 6.00 7.27 -34.39
C LYS A 212 6.35 8.70 -33.94
N GLU A 213 5.58 9.68 -34.39
CA GLU A 213 5.70 11.09 -34.08
C GLU A 213 5.36 11.44 -32.62
N SER A 214 4.72 10.53 -31.89
CA SER A 214 4.37 10.69 -30.48
C SER A 214 5.37 10.02 -29.54
N LEU A 215 6.43 9.37 -30.05
CA LEU A 215 7.44 8.70 -29.24
C LEU A 215 8.82 9.34 -29.40
N PRO A 216 9.67 9.36 -28.35
CA PRO A 216 11.07 9.73 -28.47
C PRO A 216 11.84 8.75 -29.37
N PRO A 217 12.97 9.17 -29.99
CA PRO A 217 13.80 8.31 -30.84
C PRO A 217 14.29 7.04 -30.13
N PHE A 218 14.56 7.12 -28.83
CA PHE A 218 14.97 5.97 -28.02
C PHE A 218 13.95 4.82 -28.03
N TYR A 219 12.65 5.14 -28.14
CA TYR A 219 11.56 4.15 -28.21
C TYR A 219 11.12 3.87 -29.66
N GLY A 220 11.95 4.25 -30.65
CA GLY A 220 11.70 4.05 -32.09
C GLY A 220 10.90 5.17 -32.76
N GLY A 221 10.56 6.23 -32.03
CA GLY A 221 9.79 7.34 -32.54
C GLY A 221 10.60 8.38 -33.31
N SER A 222 9.98 9.51 -33.60
CA SER A 222 10.58 10.67 -34.28
C SER A 222 10.29 11.99 -33.57
N GLN A 223 9.68 11.96 -32.38
CA GLN A 223 9.43 13.15 -31.59
C GLN A 223 10.76 13.69 -31.07
N ASP A 224 11.22 14.82 -31.61
CA ASP A 224 12.39 15.49 -31.08
C ASP A 224 12.03 16.10 -29.72
N PHE A 225 12.64 15.58 -28.65
CA PHE A 225 12.49 16.17 -27.33
C PHE A 225 13.48 17.33 -27.23
N PRO A 226 13.04 18.60 -27.19
CA PRO A 226 13.85 19.56 -26.47
C PRO A 226 13.93 19.00 -25.05
N GLY A 227 15.13 18.77 -24.52
CA GLY A 227 15.38 18.07 -23.24
C GLY A 227 14.82 18.72 -21.98
N THR A 228 13.72 19.46 -22.09
CA THR A 228 13.00 20.13 -21.02
C THR A 228 11.51 19.82 -21.19
N ILE A 229 10.96 19.15 -20.19
CA ILE A 229 9.54 19.12 -19.78
C ILE A 229 8.67 20.08 -20.61
N VAL A 230 7.70 19.55 -21.35
CA VAL A 230 6.69 20.38 -22.05
C VAL A 230 5.91 21.16 -21.00
N TRP A 231 6.29 22.44 -20.81
CA TRP A 231 5.49 23.40 -20.07
C TRP A 231 4.26 23.72 -20.92
N ILE A 232 3.11 23.11 -20.60
CA ILE A 232 1.83 23.55 -21.13
C ILE A 232 1.49 24.90 -20.45
N ARG A 233 2.05 26.00 -20.96
CA ARG A 233 1.64 27.37 -20.60
C ARG A 233 0.33 27.70 -21.31
N GLY A 234 -0.75 27.08 -20.85
CA GLY A 234 -2.12 27.48 -21.12
C GLY A 234 -2.81 27.72 -19.78
N SER A 235 -3.03 28.98 -19.42
CA SER A 235 -3.86 29.35 -18.28
C SER A 235 -5.31 28.97 -18.58
N VAL A 236 -5.70 27.75 -18.20
CA VAL A 236 -7.10 27.41 -17.98
C VAL A 236 -7.42 27.95 -16.60
N SER A 237 -8.20 29.03 -16.53
CA SER A 237 -8.66 29.60 -15.28
C SER A 237 -9.23 28.49 -14.40
N ALA A 238 -8.62 28.28 -13.23
CA ALA A 238 -8.98 27.21 -12.32
C ALA A 238 -10.47 27.30 -11.95
N ILE A 239 -11.26 26.34 -12.42
CA ILE A 239 -12.55 26.03 -11.82
C ILE A 239 -12.22 25.27 -10.54
N LEU A 240 -12.31 25.97 -9.41
CA LEU A 240 -12.07 25.44 -8.08
C LEU A 240 -13.19 24.43 -7.77
N ILE A 241 -12.92 23.13 -7.93
CA ILE A 241 -13.81 22.07 -7.45
C ILE A 241 -13.42 21.81 -5.99
N THR A 242 -14.01 22.54 -5.06
CA THR A 242 -13.97 22.21 -3.63
C THR A 242 -14.82 20.97 -3.40
N THR A 243 -14.20 19.80 -3.40
CA THR A 243 -14.81 18.59 -2.83
C THR A 243 -14.61 18.66 -1.32
N THR A 244 -15.61 19.19 -0.62
CA THR A 244 -15.82 18.89 0.80
C THR A 244 -16.12 17.40 0.91
N VAL A 245 -15.08 16.59 1.16
CA VAL A 245 -15.25 15.32 1.82
C VAL A 245 -15.51 15.68 3.28
N ALA A 246 -16.77 15.54 3.70
CA ALA A 246 -17.10 15.62 5.11
C ALA A 246 -16.23 14.59 5.83
N GLU A 247 -15.44 15.04 6.80
CA GLU A 247 -14.96 14.16 7.86
C GLU A 247 -16.19 13.42 8.36
N ASP A 248 -16.27 12.11 8.07
CA ASP A 248 -17.30 11.23 8.62
C ASP A 248 -16.96 11.03 10.10
N ASN A 249 -17.10 12.11 10.87
CA ASN A 249 -17.22 12.16 12.32
C ASN A 249 -18.58 11.57 12.73
N SER A 250 -19.14 10.63 11.96
CA SER A 250 -20.21 9.79 12.46
C SER A 250 -19.68 9.16 13.74
N GLU A 251 -20.33 9.49 14.86
CA GLU A 251 -20.04 8.95 16.18
C GLU A 251 -19.63 7.48 16.05
N ASN A 252 -18.35 7.18 16.32
CA ASN A 252 -17.86 5.81 16.31
C ASN A 252 -18.64 5.04 17.37
N ASP A 253 -19.70 4.36 16.93
CA ASP A 253 -20.62 3.54 17.71
C ASP A 253 -19.96 2.24 18.23
N PHE A 254 -18.63 2.22 18.39
CA PHE A 254 -17.88 1.04 18.83
C PHE A 254 -18.33 0.50 20.19
N ASP A 255 -18.91 1.33 21.05
CA ASP A 255 -19.43 0.88 22.35
C ASP A 255 -20.77 0.14 22.23
N THR A 256 -21.58 0.44 21.21
CA THR A 256 -22.94 -0.10 21.04
C THR A 256 -23.08 -1.05 19.83
N TRP A 257 -22.12 -1.03 18.91
CA TRP A 257 -22.13 -1.86 17.71
C TRP A 257 -21.75 -3.31 18.03
N GLU A 258 -22.57 -4.26 17.60
CA GLU A 258 -22.25 -5.67 17.64
C GLU A 258 -21.87 -6.21 16.27
N ALA A 259 -20.67 -6.79 16.17
CA ALA A 259 -20.26 -7.50 14.97
C ALA A 259 -21.17 -8.71 14.69
N PRO A 260 -21.39 -9.04 13.39
CA PRO A 260 -22.07 -10.27 13.00
C PRO A 260 -21.46 -11.49 13.69
N LEU A 261 -22.31 -12.45 14.09
CA LEU A 261 -21.88 -13.63 14.84
C LEU A 261 -20.77 -14.41 14.13
N GLU A 262 -20.83 -14.49 12.80
CA GLU A 262 -19.81 -15.12 11.96
C GLU A 262 -18.42 -14.46 12.15
N ILE A 263 -18.36 -13.12 12.16
CA ILE A 263 -17.12 -12.38 12.39
C ILE A 263 -16.62 -12.62 13.82
N ARG A 264 -17.49 -12.48 14.83
CA ARG A 264 -17.11 -12.70 16.25
C ARG A 264 -16.57 -14.10 16.52
N LYS A 265 -17.15 -15.11 15.86
CA LYS A 265 -16.76 -16.51 16.07
C LYS A 265 -15.42 -16.85 15.40
N ASN A 266 -15.12 -16.22 14.27
CA ASN A 266 -13.98 -16.59 13.43
C ASN A 266 -12.76 -15.69 13.62
N PHE A 267 -12.93 -14.46 14.11
CA PHE A 267 -11.85 -13.48 14.28
C PHE A 267 -11.55 -13.25 15.76
N VAL A 268 -11.22 -14.35 16.44
CA VAL A 268 -11.10 -14.36 17.91
C VAL A 268 -9.92 -13.53 18.39
N TYR A 269 -10.17 -12.71 19.42
CA TYR A 269 -9.16 -12.01 20.19
C TYR A 269 -9.55 -11.94 21.68
N TYR A 270 -8.57 -11.65 22.53
CA TYR A 270 -8.70 -11.51 23.97
C TYR A 270 -8.13 -10.17 24.43
N LEU A 271 -8.77 -9.55 25.42
CA LEU A 271 -8.16 -8.54 26.28
C LEU A 271 -7.94 -9.21 27.63
N SER A 272 -6.78 -9.85 27.77
CA SER A 272 -6.50 -10.87 28.78
C SER A 272 -5.79 -10.25 29.98
N GLY A 273 -6.55 -9.78 30.97
CA GLY A 273 -5.99 -9.29 32.22
C GLY A 273 -4.95 -8.18 32.05
N PHE A 274 -3.95 -8.18 32.93
CA PHE A 274 -2.92 -7.15 33.00
C PHE A 274 -1.56 -7.75 33.36
N ASP A 275 -0.48 -7.14 32.88
CA ASP A 275 0.86 -7.50 33.33
C ASP A 275 1.20 -6.95 34.72
N ASP A 276 2.43 -7.18 35.19
CA ASP A 276 2.87 -6.73 36.52
C ASP A 276 2.93 -5.20 36.69
N GLU A 277 3.00 -4.46 35.58
CA GLU A 277 2.94 -2.99 35.55
C GLU A 277 1.51 -2.48 35.33
N ASN A 278 0.51 -3.37 35.45
CA ASN A 278 -0.91 -3.08 35.26
C ASN A 278 -1.24 -2.60 33.84
N ARG A 279 -0.44 -3.00 32.85
CA ARG A 279 -0.71 -2.72 31.43
C ARG A 279 -1.60 -3.80 30.83
N PRO A 280 -2.57 -3.46 29.96
CA PRO A 280 -3.45 -4.44 29.35
C PRO A 280 -2.70 -5.36 28.40
N ILE A 281 -3.14 -6.61 28.31
CA ILE A 281 -2.61 -7.61 27.37
C ILE A 281 -3.67 -7.88 26.30
N TRP A 282 -3.34 -7.67 25.04
CA TRP A 282 -4.17 -8.07 23.91
C TRP A 282 -3.61 -9.32 23.24
N ILE A 283 -4.46 -10.31 22.98
CA ILE A 283 -4.08 -11.58 22.34
C ILE A 283 -4.93 -11.77 21.08
N GLY A 284 -4.31 -11.90 19.92
CA GLY A 284 -4.99 -12.15 18.65
C GLY A 284 -4.62 -13.50 18.04
N GLU A 285 -5.62 -14.34 17.72
CA GLU A 285 -5.40 -15.64 17.05
C GLU A 285 -5.32 -15.50 15.52
N VAL A 286 -4.44 -14.62 15.06
CA VAL A 286 -4.37 -14.17 13.66
C VAL A 286 -4.15 -15.33 12.68
N GLY A 287 -3.41 -16.36 13.08
CA GLY A 287 -3.20 -17.53 12.21
C GLY A 287 -4.48 -18.30 11.87
N LYS A 288 -5.52 -18.22 12.71
CA LYS A 288 -6.80 -18.92 12.51
C LYS A 288 -7.87 -18.07 11.84
N TRP A 289 -7.61 -16.79 11.61
CA TRP A 289 -8.59 -15.88 11.02
C TRP A 289 -8.83 -16.22 9.54
N PRO A 290 -10.08 -16.53 9.13
CA PRO A 290 -10.42 -16.86 7.75
C PRO A 290 -10.59 -15.59 6.90
N VAL A 291 -9.61 -14.69 6.96
CA VAL A 291 -9.61 -13.38 6.27
C VAL A 291 -9.94 -13.57 4.79
N ARG A 292 -9.33 -14.59 4.17
CA ARG A 292 -9.55 -14.90 2.75
C ARG A 292 -11.00 -15.27 2.47
N ASP A 293 -11.62 -16.11 3.29
CA ASP A 293 -12.98 -16.59 3.02
C ASP A 293 -13.99 -15.43 3.05
N ILE A 294 -13.76 -14.41 3.89
CA ILE A 294 -14.54 -13.17 3.90
C ILE A 294 -14.42 -12.43 2.56
N PHE A 295 -13.21 -12.28 2.03
CA PHE A 295 -13.00 -11.56 0.79
C PHE A 295 -13.36 -12.37 -0.48
N ASP A 296 -13.20 -13.70 -0.45
CA ASP A 296 -13.60 -14.62 -1.53
C ASP A 296 -15.13 -14.62 -1.68
N ALA A 297 -15.89 -14.34 -0.60
CA ALA A 297 -17.34 -14.20 -0.65
C ALA A 297 -17.83 -12.96 -1.43
N GLN A 298 -16.94 -11.99 -1.71
CA GLN A 298 -17.25 -10.74 -2.41
C GLN A 298 -18.45 -9.97 -1.82
N ASP A 299 -18.60 -10.01 -0.49
CA ASP A 299 -19.68 -9.35 0.25
C ASP A 299 -19.14 -8.08 0.91
N PRO A 300 -19.42 -6.88 0.36
CA PRO A 300 -18.88 -5.63 0.88
C PRO A 300 -19.29 -5.33 2.32
N GLU A 301 -20.45 -5.82 2.77
CA GLU A 301 -20.93 -5.62 4.14
C GLU A 301 -20.14 -6.49 5.12
N LYS A 302 -19.79 -7.73 4.75
CA LYS A 302 -18.89 -8.57 5.55
C LYS A 302 -17.48 -8.00 5.58
N GLU A 303 -16.98 -7.50 4.45
CA GLU A 303 -15.69 -6.80 4.40
C GLU A 303 -15.71 -5.62 5.38
N LYS A 304 -16.68 -4.70 5.26
CA LYS A 304 -16.83 -3.54 6.15
C LYS A 304 -16.96 -3.94 7.63
N ALA A 305 -17.75 -4.97 7.93
CA ALA A 305 -17.93 -5.48 9.29
C ALA A 305 -16.63 -6.05 9.87
N LEU A 306 -15.80 -6.72 9.06
CA LEU A 306 -14.49 -7.21 9.49
C LEU A 306 -13.55 -6.05 9.84
N TYR A 307 -13.44 -5.02 8.98
CA TYR A 307 -12.63 -3.83 9.29
C TYR A 307 -13.10 -3.17 10.58
N LYS A 308 -14.40 -2.88 10.70
CA LYS A 308 -14.99 -2.25 11.90
C LYS A 308 -14.79 -3.08 13.17
N TYR A 309 -14.82 -4.41 13.07
CA TYR A 309 -14.60 -5.29 14.21
C TYR A 309 -13.17 -5.26 14.74
N ILE A 310 -12.17 -5.23 13.85
CA ILE A 310 -10.77 -5.06 14.26
C ILE A 310 -10.55 -3.66 14.84
N ASP A 311 -11.15 -2.63 14.24
CA ASP A 311 -11.05 -1.26 14.77
C ASP A 311 -11.69 -1.13 16.15
N GLN A 312 -12.84 -1.77 16.37
CA GLN A 312 -13.48 -1.88 17.69
C GLN A 312 -12.56 -2.57 18.70
N ALA A 313 -11.84 -3.63 18.31
CA ALA A 313 -10.90 -4.33 19.17
C ALA A 313 -9.74 -3.41 19.61
N LEU A 314 -9.15 -2.67 18.67
CA LEU A 314 -8.08 -1.70 18.93
C LEU A 314 -8.58 -0.52 19.77
N TYR A 315 -9.79 -0.03 19.51
CA TYR A 315 -10.44 1.00 20.33
C TYR A 315 -10.58 0.55 21.79
N ARG A 316 -11.10 -0.66 22.03
CA ARG A 316 -11.24 -1.22 23.40
C ARG A 316 -9.91 -1.43 24.09
N TYR A 317 -8.88 -1.87 23.36
CA TYR A 317 -7.53 -1.94 23.89
C TYR A 317 -7.02 -0.56 24.36
N ASN A 318 -7.20 0.48 23.54
CA ASN A 318 -6.82 1.86 23.89
C ASN A 318 -7.65 2.45 25.04
N GLN A 319 -8.93 2.10 25.13
CA GLN A 319 -9.77 2.46 26.27
C GLN A 319 -9.24 1.81 27.55
N SER A 320 -8.81 0.55 27.48
CA SER A 320 -8.21 -0.15 28.62
C SER A 320 -6.90 0.49 29.08
N LEU A 321 -6.09 1.06 28.18
CA LEU A 321 -4.91 1.85 28.56
C LEU A 321 -5.34 3.11 29.33
N SER A 322 -6.27 3.87 28.75
CA SER A 322 -6.76 5.13 29.33
C SER A 322 -7.37 4.95 30.72
N LEU A 323 -8.18 3.89 30.93
CA LEU A 323 -8.84 3.61 32.21
C LEU A 323 -7.85 3.22 33.32
N ARG A 324 -6.64 2.81 32.98
CA ARG A 324 -5.59 2.43 33.94
C ARG A 324 -4.56 3.52 34.17
N SER A 325 -4.50 4.50 33.28
CA SER A 325 -3.61 5.63 33.41
C SER A 325 -4.08 6.58 34.51
N THR A 326 -3.23 6.83 35.51
CA THR A 326 -3.45 7.89 36.50
C THR A 326 -2.40 9.00 36.33
N PRO A 327 -2.60 10.20 36.88
CA PRO A 327 -1.57 11.24 36.86
C PRO A 327 -0.23 10.80 37.47
N GLU A 328 -0.26 9.90 38.47
CA GLU A 328 0.91 9.40 39.17
C GLU A 328 1.55 8.18 38.48
N ASN A 329 0.78 7.45 37.67
CA ASN A 329 1.24 6.29 36.92
C ASN A 329 0.62 6.28 35.51
N PRO A 330 1.18 7.03 34.55
CA PRO A 330 0.64 7.10 33.21
C PRO A 330 0.84 5.76 32.48
N VAL A 331 -0.27 5.10 32.15
CA VAL A 331 -0.26 3.83 31.39
C VAL A 331 -0.45 4.15 29.92
N ASN A 332 0.66 4.39 29.23
CA ASN A 332 0.68 4.74 27.81
C ASN A 332 1.09 3.58 26.91
N GLU A 333 1.50 2.46 27.51
CA GLU A 333 1.96 1.27 26.81
C GLU A 333 1.19 0.03 27.26
N GLY A 334 1.08 -0.97 26.39
CA GLY A 334 0.54 -2.29 26.72
C GLY A 334 1.19 -3.42 25.95
N SER A 335 0.71 -4.63 26.19
CA SER A 335 1.34 -5.85 25.68
C SER A 335 0.49 -6.53 24.62
N VAL A 336 1.13 -7.07 23.60
CA VAL A 336 0.47 -7.72 22.45
C VAL A 336 1.05 -9.12 22.25
N ILE A 337 0.16 -10.11 22.10
CA ILE A 337 0.49 -11.49 21.74
C ILE A 337 -0.25 -11.83 20.46
N LEU A 338 0.49 -12.17 19.41
CA LEU A 338 -0.04 -12.65 18.14
C LEU A 338 0.23 -14.15 18.01
N ASP A 339 -0.82 -14.94 18.03
CA ASP A 339 -0.75 -16.37 17.75
C ASP A 339 -0.90 -16.60 16.24
N LEU A 340 0.18 -17.04 15.61
CA LEU A 340 0.24 -17.34 14.17
C LEU A 340 0.06 -18.83 13.88
N ASP A 341 -0.45 -19.62 14.84
CA ASP A 341 -0.85 -21.00 14.61
C ASP A 341 -1.96 -21.06 13.54
N GLY A 342 -1.77 -21.94 12.56
CA GLY A 342 -2.66 -22.03 11.39
C GLY A 342 -2.42 -21.00 10.29
N PHE A 343 -1.42 -20.11 10.41
CA PHE A 343 -1.16 -19.09 9.37
C PHE A 343 -0.68 -19.72 8.05
N GLU A 344 -1.52 -19.76 7.02
CA GLU A 344 -1.20 -20.44 5.76
C GLU A 344 -0.68 -19.50 4.65
N LEU A 345 0.15 -20.05 3.76
CA LEU A 345 0.54 -19.37 2.50
C LEU A 345 -0.69 -18.99 1.65
N ARG A 346 -1.78 -19.75 1.79
CA ARG A 346 -3.05 -19.46 1.10
C ARG A 346 -3.57 -18.06 1.45
N THR A 347 -3.41 -17.60 2.69
CA THR A 347 -3.79 -16.25 3.13
C THR A 347 -2.95 -15.17 2.43
N LEU A 348 -1.66 -15.44 2.22
CA LEU A 348 -0.73 -14.57 1.50
C LEU A 348 -0.89 -14.59 -0.03
N SER A 349 -1.69 -15.50 -0.58
CA SER A 349 -1.93 -15.56 -2.03
C SER A 349 -3.12 -14.71 -2.49
N HIS A 350 -3.86 -14.10 -1.56
CA HIS A 350 -5.06 -13.34 -1.87
C HIS A 350 -4.83 -11.84 -1.63
N SER A 351 -4.91 -11.03 -2.69
CA SER A 351 -4.48 -9.62 -2.67
C SER A 351 -5.26 -8.76 -1.66
N LYS A 352 -6.58 -8.95 -1.56
CA LYS A 352 -7.39 -8.23 -0.54
C LYS A 352 -7.03 -8.64 0.88
N SER A 353 -6.65 -9.91 1.11
CA SER A 353 -6.24 -10.40 2.43
C SER A 353 -4.89 -9.83 2.83
N ILE A 354 -3.93 -9.75 1.89
CA ILE A 354 -2.66 -9.06 2.10
C ILE A 354 -2.91 -7.58 2.40
N LYS A 355 -3.76 -6.92 1.61
CA LYS A 355 -4.12 -5.52 1.83
C LYS A 355 -4.67 -5.30 3.24
N PHE A 356 -5.68 -6.07 3.63
CA PHE A 356 -6.22 -6.02 4.99
C PHE A 356 -5.14 -6.21 6.05
N GLY A 357 -4.26 -7.20 5.86
CA GLY A 357 -3.14 -7.45 6.77
C GLY A 357 -2.17 -6.28 6.86
N LEU A 358 -1.87 -5.60 5.75
CA LEU A 358 -0.99 -4.43 5.72
C LEU A 358 -1.66 -3.20 6.36
N ASP A 359 -2.92 -2.93 6.01
CA ASP A 359 -3.70 -1.83 6.56
C ASP A 359 -3.80 -1.98 8.09
N LYS A 360 -4.13 -3.19 8.57
CA LYS A 360 -4.21 -3.48 10.01
C LYS A 360 -2.86 -3.64 10.70
N ALA A 361 -1.82 -4.07 9.99
CA ALA A 361 -0.46 -4.00 10.53
C ALA A 361 -0.09 -2.55 10.84
N HIS A 362 -0.38 -1.60 9.94
CA HIS A 362 -0.13 -0.18 10.19
C HIS A 362 -0.89 0.35 11.42
N ASP A 363 -2.17 0.00 11.56
CA ASP A 363 -2.96 0.37 12.75
C ASP A 363 -2.36 -0.24 14.03
N VAL A 364 -1.89 -1.49 13.93
CA VAL A 364 -1.13 -2.15 14.99
C VAL A 364 0.23 -1.49 15.21
N VAL A 365 0.90 -0.88 14.22
CA VAL A 365 2.16 -0.12 14.41
C VAL A 365 1.92 1.15 15.22
N ILE A 366 0.80 1.82 15.01
CA ILE A 366 0.40 2.96 15.85
C ILE A 366 0.25 2.49 17.31
N VAL A 367 -0.35 1.30 17.49
CA VAL A 367 -0.38 0.62 18.79
C VAL A 367 1.01 0.12 19.22
N ALA A 368 1.91 -0.22 18.29
CA ALA A 368 3.23 -0.76 18.56
C ALA A 368 4.22 0.30 19.06
N ASN A 369 4.02 1.57 18.68
CA ASN A 369 4.68 2.70 19.33
C ASN A 369 4.25 2.86 20.80
N ARG A 370 3.16 2.20 21.20
CA ARG A 370 2.64 2.07 22.57
C ARG A 370 2.75 0.63 23.07
N MET A 371 3.67 -0.16 22.54
CA MET A 371 3.87 -1.54 22.97
C MET A 371 5.02 -1.62 23.96
N ALA A 372 4.71 -2.11 25.15
CA ALA A 372 5.68 -2.48 26.17
C ALA A 372 6.36 -3.79 25.77
N TYR A 373 5.55 -4.82 25.47
CA TYR A 373 6.03 -6.13 25.01
C TYR A 373 5.22 -6.63 23.82
N GLY A 374 5.93 -7.11 22.79
CA GLY A 374 5.33 -7.83 21.68
C GLY A 374 5.75 -9.30 21.68
N PHE A 375 4.83 -10.19 21.40
CA PHE A 375 5.10 -11.61 21.19
C PHE A 375 4.43 -12.06 19.90
N MET A 376 5.18 -12.66 18.98
CA MET A 376 4.62 -13.44 17.88
C MET A 376 4.99 -14.90 18.10
N ILE A 377 3.99 -15.73 18.37
CA ILE A 377 4.19 -17.14 18.71
C ILE A 377 3.63 -18.06 17.64
N ASN A 378 4.00 -19.33 17.71
CA ASN A 378 3.59 -20.37 16.77
C ASN A 378 3.90 -20.01 15.30
N MET A 379 4.96 -19.24 15.08
CA MET A 379 5.32 -18.82 13.74
C MET A 379 5.87 -20.01 12.95
N ASN A 380 5.15 -20.40 11.91
CA ASN A 380 5.69 -21.31 10.92
C ASN A 380 6.68 -20.57 9.99
N TYR A 381 7.31 -21.32 9.08
CA TYR A 381 8.27 -20.77 8.13
C TYR A 381 7.72 -19.58 7.30
N PHE A 382 6.44 -19.63 6.92
CA PHE A 382 5.83 -18.56 6.11
C PHE A 382 5.57 -17.30 6.94
N ALA A 383 5.11 -17.44 8.18
CA ALA A 383 4.95 -16.33 9.10
C ALA A 383 6.29 -15.61 9.34
N TYR A 384 7.37 -16.34 9.62
CA TYR A 384 8.71 -15.76 9.75
C TYR A 384 9.11 -14.94 8.52
N LYS A 385 8.89 -15.49 7.32
CA LYS A 385 9.24 -14.79 6.07
C LYS A 385 8.38 -13.56 5.82
N LEU A 386 7.10 -13.59 6.19
CA LEU A 386 6.25 -12.41 6.13
C LEU A 386 6.77 -11.33 7.09
N ILE A 387 7.08 -11.68 8.33
CA ILE A 387 7.60 -10.72 9.32
C ILE A 387 8.94 -10.13 8.89
N ASP A 388 9.86 -10.92 8.30
CA ASP A 388 11.11 -10.41 7.72
C ASP A 388 10.84 -9.28 6.70
N ILE A 389 9.76 -9.40 5.93
CA ILE A 389 9.36 -8.45 4.90
C ILE A 389 8.61 -7.26 5.49
N LEU A 390 7.77 -7.50 6.51
CA LEU A 390 7.02 -6.45 7.19
C LEU A 390 7.87 -5.67 8.19
N LYS A 391 9.02 -6.18 8.62
CA LYS A 391 9.92 -5.54 9.60
C LYS A 391 10.16 -4.06 9.37
N PRO A 392 10.40 -3.60 8.12
CA PRO A 392 10.63 -2.18 7.86
C PRO A 392 9.36 -1.32 7.88
N ILE A 393 8.17 -1.94 7.75
CA ILE A 393 6.85 -1.31 7.96
C ILE A 393 6.56 -1.21 9.45
N LEU A 394 6.82 -2.30 10.17
CA LEU A 394 6.44 -2.46 11.57
C LEU A 394 7.23 -1.57 12.52
N GLY A 395 8.34 -1.01 12.04
CA GLY A 395 9.11 0.03 12.73
C GLY A 395 9.68 -0.44 14.08
N PRO A 396 9.88 0.50 15.03
CA PRO A 396 10.43 0.19 16.36
C PRO A 396 9.60 -0.81 17.16
N GLY A 397 8.30 -0.92 16.87
CA GLY A 397 7.42 -1.89 17.51
C GLY A 397 7.88 -3.33 17.35
N LEU A 398 8.44 -3.68 16.19
CA LEU A 398 8.96 -5.02 15.97
C LEU A 398 10.30 -5.26 16.71
N GLU A 399 11.08 -4.22 17.00
CA GLU A 399 12.30 -4.37 17.81
C GLU A 399 11.98 -4.79 19.25
N ARG A 400 10.80 -4.42 19.74
CA ARG A 400 10.25 -4.84 21.05
C ARG A 400 9.45 -6.14 20.99
N THR A 401 9.40 -6.78 19.82
CA THR A 401 8.63 -8.00 19.60
C THR A 401 9.55 -9.23 19.58
N GLU A 402 9.30 -10.16 20.50
CA GLU A 402 9.96 -11.45 20.51
C GLU A 402 9.27 -12.43 19.54
N LEU A 403 10.07 -13.12 18.73
CA LEU A 403 9.63 -13.95 17.61
C LEU A 403 9.88 -15.43 17.91
N PHE A 404 8.82 -16.20 18.13
CA PHE A 404 8.89 -17.61 18.49
C PHE A 404 8.28 -18.53 17.43
N GLY A 405 8.93 -19.67 17.22
CA GLY A 405 8.41 -20.74 16.36
C GLY A 405 7.26 -21.52 17.01
N THR A 406 6.99 -22.71 16.48
CA THR A 406 5.89 -23.59 16.92
C THR A 406 6.16 -24.37 18.21
N ASN A 407 7.35 -24.23 18.82
CA ASN A 407 7.71 -24.98 20.03
C ASN A 407 7.27 -24.23 21.29
N ASN A 408 6.15 -24.64 21.87
CA ASN A 408 5.60 -24.03 23.09
C ASN A 408 6.50 -24.12 24.33
N VAL A 409 7.44 -25.05 24.37
CA VAL A 409 8.45 -25.13 25.45
C VAL A 409 9.35 -23.89 25.46
N THR A 410 9.48 -23.20 24.33
CA THR A 410 10.31 -21.99 24.22
C THR A 410 9.52 -20.72 24.54
N TRP A 411 8.30 -20.58 24.02
CA TRP A 411 7.56 -19.33 24.15
C TRP A 411 6.71 -19.23 25.42
N ILE A 412 6.20 -20.34 25.98
CA ILE A 412 5.42 -20.29 27.24
C ILE A 412 6.26 -19.70 28.39
N PRO A 413 7.51 -20.15 28.64
CA PRO A 413 8.31 -19.56 29.70
C PRO A 413 8.57 -18.06 29.50
N SER A 414 8.79 -17.61 28.26
CA SER A 414 8.99 -16.20 27.94
C SER A 414 7.73 -15.37 28.21
N LEU A 415 6.53 -15.89 27.90
CA LEU A 415 5.28 -15.22 28.28
C LEU A 415 5.13 -15.12 29.79
N LEU A 416 5.42 -16.19 30.53
CA LEU A 416 5.31 -16.23 31.99
C LEU A 416 6.38 -15.42 32.73
N ASP A 417 7.47 -15.06 32.06
CA ASP A 417 8.46 -14.09 32.56
C ASP A 417 7.92 -12.65 32.55
N LYS A 418 6.99 -12.34 31.63
CA LYS A 418 6.42 -10.99 31.48
C LYS A 418 5.01 -10.85 32.07
N PHE A 419 4.28 -11.95 32.16
CA PHE A 419 2.85 -11.93 32.49
C PHE A 419 2.51 -12.86 33.65
N PRO A 420 1.71 -12.41 34.64
CA PRO A 420 1.17 -13.28 35.67
C PRO A 420 0.35 -14.43 35.07
N LYS A 421 0.45 -15.63 35.64
CA LYS A 421 -0.36 -16.79 35.20
C LYS A 421 -1.86 -16.51 35.18
N LYS A 422 -2.37 -15.78 36.19
CA LYS A 422 -3.78 -15.36 36.27
C LYS A 422 -4.21 -14.37 35.18
N SER A 423 -3.25 -13.80 34.43
CA SER A 423 -3.53 -12.83 33.37
C SER A 423 -3.53 -13.47 31.99
N LEU A 424 -3.15 -14.75 31.87
CA LEU A 424 -3.11 -15.46 30.60
C LEU A 424 -4.13 -16.60 30.55
N PRO A 425 -4.65 -16.95 29.36
CA PRO A 425 -5.43 -18.17 29.18
C PRO A 425 -4.57 -19.42 29.37
N LYS A 426 -5.21 -20.53 29.79
CA LYS A 426 -4.52 -21.83 29.98
C LYS A 426 -3.68 -22.29 28.80
N PHE A 427 -4.16 -22.06 27.57
CA PHE A 427 -3.41 -22.42 26.36
C PHE A 427 -2.06 -21.69 26.26
N TYR A 428 -1.98 -20.46 26.77
CA TYR A 428 -0.77 -19.64 26.79
C TYR A 428 0.04 -19.80 28.11
N GLY A 429 -0.26 -20.85 28.88
CA GLY A 429 0.44 -21.19 30.14
C GLY A 429 -0.13 -20.54 31.40
N GLY A 430 -1.26 -19.84 31.31
CA GLY A 430 -1.92 -19.23 32.46
C GLY A 430 -2.87 -20.15 33.23
N ASP A 431 -3.61 -19.60 34.18
CA ASP A 431 -4.52 -20.33 35.07
C ASP A 431 -6.00 -20.14 34.69
N GLU A 432 -6.31 -19.12 33.89
CA GLU A 432 -7.68 -18.70 33.61
C GLU A 432 -8.30 -19.41 32.41
N ASP A 433 -9.57 -19.80 32.57
CA ASP A 433 -10.44 -20.20 31.47
C ASP A 433 -11.04 -18.93 30.83
N PHE A 434 -10.19 -18.16 30.14
CA PHE A 434 -10.66 -16.97 29.44
C PHE A 434 -11.70 -17.36 28.39
N LYS A 435 -12.90 -16.80 28.53
CA LYS A 435 -13.82 -16.72 27.41
C LYS A 435 -13.27 -15.65 26.48
N PRO A 436 -13.26 -15.87 25.15
CA PRO A 436 -12.97 -14.80 24.23
C PRO A 436 -13.90 -13.62 24.50
N VAL A 437 -13.52 -12.42 24.07
CA VAL A 437 -14.40 -11.25 24.14
C VAL A 437 -15.55 -11.44 23.14
N VAL A 438 -16.45 -12.36 23.47
CA VAL A 438 -17.75 -12.52 22.87
C VAL A 438 -18.63 -11.59 23.69
N VAL A 439 -18.93 -10.42 23.13
CA VAL A 439 -19.91 -9.50 23.70
C VAL A 439 -21.22 -10.29 23.84
N TYR A 440 -21.55 -10.74 25.03
CA TYR A 440 -22.91 -11.10 25.38
C TYR A 440 -23.55 -9.80 25.86
N GLY A 441 -24.40 -9.20 25.02
CA GLY A 441 -25.33 -8.17 25.46
C GLY A 441 -26.29 -8.71 26.51
#